data_AF-A0A7R6PDD0-F1
#
_entry.id   AF-A0A7R6PDD0-F1
#
_cell.length_a   1.000
_cell.length_b   1.000
_cell.length_c   1.000
_cell.angle_alpha   90.00
_cell.angle_beta   90.00
_cell.angle_gamma   90.00
#
_symmetry.space_group_name_H-M   'P 1'
#
loop_
_entity.id
_entity.type
_entity.pdbx_description
1 polymer ?
#
loop_
_entity_poly.entity_id
_entity_poly.type
_entity_poly.pdbx_seq_one_letter_code
_entity_poly.pdbx_strand_id
1 'polypeptide(L)' 'MVLFWPIQQELDCISGSGRILGKIKFDGYNDTHRFCPDNESLVLSDLEQSCIDERLSGLDSGKYSIPMQDDD' A
#
# COMPACT_ATOMS: atom_id res chain seq x y z
N MET A 1 -22.14 7.23 15.37
CA MET A 1 -21.30 7.52 14.20
C MET A 1 -19.88 7.17 14.59
N VAL A 2 -19.40 6.01 14.16
CA VAL A 2 -18.01 5.59 14.36
C VAL A 2 -17.15 6.47 13.45
N LEU A 3 -16.38 7.38 14.04
CA LEU A 3 -15.30 8.04 13.32
C LEU A 3 -14.25 6.95 13.10
N PHE A 4 -14.34 6.25 11.98
CA PHE A 4 -13.21 5.51 11.45
C PHE A 4 -12.16 6.55 11.11
N TRP A 5 -11.27 6.81 12.07
CA TRP A 5 -10.06 7.52 11.73
C TRP A 5 -9.35 6.69 10.65
N PRO A 6 -8.94 7.28 9.52
CA PRO A 6 -8.17 6.60 8.48
C PRO A 6 -6.73 6.35 8.98
N ILE A 7 -6.57 5.96 10.23
CA ILE A 7 -5.30 5.70 10.88
C ILE A 7 -4.84 4.36 10.32
N GLN A 8 -3.94 4.50 9.35
CA GLN A 8 -2.98 3.49 8.94
C GLN A 8 -3.61 2.29 8.22
N GLN A 9 -4.33 2.56 7.12
CA GLN A 9 -4.45 1.54 6.08
C GLN A 9 -3.05 1.28 5.50
N GLU A 10 -2.46 0.16 5.92
CA GLU A 10 -1.17 -0.32 5.43
C GLU A 10 -1.36 -1.65 4.70
N LEU A 11 -0.72 -1.80 3.55
CA LEU A 11 -0.76 -3.03 2.76
C LEU A 11 0.66 -3.48 2.46
N ASP A 12 1.04 -4.67 2.92
CA ASP A 12 2.34 -5.27 2.62
C ASP A 12 2.42 -5.64 1.13
N CYS A 13 3.41 -5.08 0.44
CA CYS A 13 3.75 -5.46 -0.93
C CYS A 13 4.75 -6.60 -0.88
N ILE A 14 4.30 -7.80 -1.22
CA ILE A 14 5.13 -9.02 -1.25
C ILE A 14 5.38 -9.37 -2.72
N SER A 15 6.65 -9.58 -3.08
CA SER A 15 7.00 -10.05 -4.42
C SER A 15 6.57 -11.50 -4.62
N GLY A 16 6.50 -11.97 -5.87
CA GLY A 16 6.18 -13.36 -6.19
C GLY A 16 7.16 -14.39 -5.58
N SER A 17 8.33 -13.95 -5.10
CA SER A 17 9.31 -14.77 -4.39
C SER A 17 9.07 -14.89 -2.87
N GLY A 18 8.02 -14.25 -2.35
CA GLY A 18 7.69 -14.21 -0.93
C GLY A 18 8.49 -13.18 -0.12
N ARG A 19 9.21 -12.27 -0.79
CA ARG A 19 9.97 -11.19 -0.12
C ARG A 19 9.08 -9.95 0.03
N ILE A 20 9.09 -9.37 1.22
CA ILE A 20 8.44 -8.07 1.47
C ILE A 20 9.28 -7.00 0.78
N LEU A 21 8.68 -6.29 -0.17
CA LEU A 21 9.28 -5.16 -0.87
C LEU A 21 9.09 -3.85 -0.10
N GLY A 22 8.00 -3.76 0.64
CA GLY A 22 7.61 -2.55 1.35
C GLY A 22 6.14 -2.58 1.71
N LYS A 23 5.63 -1.42 2.09
CA LYS A 23 4.23 -1.24 2.47
C LYS A 23 3.64 -0.05 1.72
N ILE A 24 2.42 -0.20 1.21
CA ILE A 24 1.63 0.94 0.76
C ILE A 24 0.92 1.51 1.98
N LYS A 25 1.02 2.81 2.19
CA LYS A 25 0.32 3.54 3.25
C LYS A 25 -0.61 4.55 2.64
N PHE A 26 -1.79 4.71 3.24
CA PHE A 26 -2.65 5.83 2.91
C PHE A 26 -2.14 7.12 3.60
N ASP A 27 -1.80 8.12 2.80
CA ASP A 27 -1.47 9.46 3.27
C ASP A 27 -2.75 10.30 3.36
N GLY A 28 -3.32 10.35 4.57
CA GLY A 28 -4.52 11.14 4.84
C GLY A 28 -4.33 12.66 4.72
N TYR A 29 -3.11 13.17 4.60
CA TYR A 29 -2.88 14.60 4.33
C TYR A 29 -3.08 14.92 2.85
N ASN A 30 -2.63 14.03 1.95
CA ASN A 30 -2.74 14.19 0.51
C ASN A 30 -3.91 13.38 -0.10
N ASP A 31 -4.66 12.64 0.70
CA ASP A 31 -5.74 11.73 0.27
C ASP A 31 -5.27 10.73 -0.81
N THR A 32 -4.02 10.26 -0.70
CA THR A 32 -3.37 9.41 -1.72
C THR A 32 -2.61 8.26 -1.09
N HIS A 33 -2.47 7.16 -1.83
CA HIS A 33 -1.65 6.04 -1.40
C HIS A 33 -0.19 6.25 -1.81
N ARG A 34 0.73 5.92 -0.90
CA ARG A 34 2.17 6.00 -1.15
C ARG A 34 2.86 4.69 -0.81
N PHE A 35 3.75 4.24 -1.69
CA PHE A 35 4.63 3.12 -1.42
C PHE A 35 5.83 3.55 -0.56
N CYS A 36 6.04 2.84 0.55
CA CYS A 36 7.19 2.95 1.43
C CYS A 36 8.03 1.66 1.31
N PRO A 37 9.23 1.69 0.71
CA PRO A 37 10.07 0.52 0.63
C PRO A 37 10.52 0.07 2.02
N ASP A 38 10.63 -1.25 2.23
CA ASP A 38 11.07 -1.83 3.51
C ASP A 38 12.57 -1.56 3.78
N ASN A 39 13.36 -1.43 2.70
CA ASN A 39 14.77 -1.12 2.76
C ASN A 39 15.09 0.03 1.79
N GLU A 40 15.85 1.04 2.22
CA GLU A 40 16.25 2.17 1.36
C GLU A 40 17.16 1.75 0.19
N SER A 41 17.84 0.60 0.29
CA SER A 41 18.63 0.00 -0.79
C SER A 41 17.84 -0.98 -1.66
N LEU A 42 16.52 -1.04 -1.50
CA LEU A 42 15.69 -1.96 -2.27
C LEU A 42 15.53 -1.41 -3.69
N VAL A 43 16.22 -2.06 -4.63
CA VAL A 43 16.07 -1.80 -6.06
C VAL A 43 14.92 -2.68 -6.57
N LEU A 44 13.81 -2.04 -6.89
CA LEU A 44 12.68 -2.70 -7.55
C LEU A 44 13.03 -2.92 -9.02
N SER A 45 12.65 -4.09 -9.54
CA SER A 45 12.66 -4.34 -10.98
C SER A 45 11.54 -3.54 -11.66
N ASP A 46 11.66 -3.21 -12.94
CA ASP A 46 10.63 -2.48 -13.70
C ASP A 46 9.23 -3.13 -13.58
N LEU A 47 9.19 -4.47 -13.55
CA LEU A 47 7.96 -5.24 -13.36
C LEU A 47 7.35 -5.02 -11.96
N GLU A 48 8.17 -5.02 -10.92
CA GLU A 48 7.73 -4.83 -9.54
C GLU A 48 7.22 -3.41 -9.34
N GLN A 49 7.93 -2.43 -9.90
CA GLN A 49 7.53 -1.03 -9.87
C GLN A 49 6.21 -0.81 -10.62
N SER A 50 6.05 -1.37 -11.82
CA SER A 50 4.79 -1.29 -12.57
C SER A 50 3.62 -1.94 -11.83
N CYS A 51 3.84 -3.07 -11.14
CA CYS A 51 2.81 -3.69 -10.31
C CYS A 51 2.42 -2.84 -9.11
N ILE A 52 3.40 -2.19 -8.45
CA ILE A 52 3.15 -1.28 -7.33
C ILE A 52 2.36 -0.06 -7.81
N ASP A 53 2.75 0.55 -8.93
CA ASP A 53 2.08 1.72 -9.50
C ASP A 53 0.62 1.39 -9.90
N GLU A 54 0.38 0.23 -10.51
CA GLU A 54 -0.99 -0.22 -10.78
C GLU A 54 -1.80 -0.40 -9.49
N ARG A 55 -1.18 -0.93 -8.43
CA ARG A 55 -1.81 -1.12 -7.13
C ARG A 55 -2.19 0.22 -6.49
N LEU A 56 -1.27 1.19 -6.52
CA LEU A 56 -1.50 2.56 -6.02
C LEU A 56 -2.64 3.23 -6.76
N SER A 57 -2.60 3.23 -8.10
CA SER A 57 -3.67 3.80 -8.93
C SER A 57 -5.00 3.09 -8.72
N GLY A 58 -5.00 1.77 -8.52
CA GLY A 58 -6.19 1.00 -8.19
C GLY A 58 -6.77 1.32 -6.81
N LEU A 59 -5.93 1.61 -5.81
CA LEU A 59 -6.36 2.05 -4.48
C LEU A 59 -6.92 3.48 -4.53
N ASP A 60 -6.24 4.41 -5.21
CA ASP A 60 -6.68 5.80 -5.36
C ASP A 60 -7.99 5.91 -6.17
N SER A 61 -8.20 5.03 -7.16
CA SER A 61 -9.45 4.96 -7.92
C SER A 61 -10.58 4.19 -7.22
N GLY A 62 -10.32 3.63 -6.03
CA GLY A 62 -11.28 2.80 -5.30
C GLY A 62 -11.56 1.42 -5.92
N LYS A 63 -10.77 1.01 -6.93
CA LYS A 63 -10.82 -0.35 -7.51
C LYS A 63 -10.38 -1.41 -6.50
N TYR A 64 -9.43 -1.06 -5.63
CA TYR A 64 -9.02 -1.86 -4.49
C TYR A 64 -9.44 -1.17 -3.20
N SER A 65 -9.82 -1.96 -2.21
CA SER A 65 -10.10 -1.50 -0.85
C SER A 65 -9.18 -2.25 0.11
N ILE A 66 -8.48 -1.53 0.98
CA ILE A 66 -7.77 -2.16 2.10
C ILE A 66 -8.85 -2.50 3.13
N PRO A 67 -9.14 -3.79 3.38
CA PRO A 67 -10.15 -4.18 4.34
C PRO A 67 -9.75 -3.61 5.70
N MET A 68 -10.76 -3.11 6.43
CA MET A 68 -10.59 -2.74 7.82
C MET A 68 -10.07 -3.97 8.56
N GLN A 69 -8.90 -3.85 9.22
CA GLN A 69 -8.43 -4.91 10.10
C GLN A 69 -9.43 -4.94 11.27
N ASP A 70 -10.24 -6.00 11.34
CA ASP A 70 -11.03 -6.27 12.53
C ASP A 70 -10.03 -6.66 13.63
N ASP A 71 -9.79 -5.74 14.55
CA ASP A 71 -9.18 -6.04 15.86
C ASP A 71 -10.21 -6.89 16.63
N ASP A 72 -10.04 -8.22 16.58
CA ASP A 72 -10.69 -9.16 17.50
C ASP A 72 -10.08 -9.03 18.92
#